data_AF-A0A7I0J5Z4-F1
#
_entry.id   AF-A0A7I0J5Z4-F1
#
_cell.length_a   1.000
_cell.length_b   1.000
_cell.length_c   1.000
_cell.angle_alpha   90.00
_cell.angle_beta   90.00
_cell.angle_gamma   90.00
#
_symmetry.space_group_name_H-M   'P 1'
#
loop_
_entity.id
_entity.type
_entity.pdbx_description
1 polymer ?
#
loop_
_entity_poly.entity_id
_entity_poly.type
_entity_poly.pdbx_seq_one_letter_code
_entity_poly.pdbx_strand_id
1 'polypeptide(L)' 'VTPHSRLVWTNDEGGDGGPVTTVTFEEKGGKTLLVLHELYPSKEALDAAGTGAADAMGETFEQLDELLVALGSSVGGS' A
#
# COMPACT_ATOMS: atom_id res chain seq x y z
N VAL A 1 -3.20 -15.19 -13.36
CA VAL A 1 -2.74 -14.16 -12.41
C VAL A 1 -1.37 -13.71 -12.87
N THR A 2 -1.14 -12.42 -13.05
CA THR A 2 0.21 -11.89 -13.33
C THR A 2 0.93 -11.75 -11.99
N PRO A 3 2.08 -12.40 -11.80
CA PRO A 3 2.84 -12.28 -10.57
C PRO A 3 3.15 -10.81 -10.25
N HIS A 4 3.12 -10.45 -8.97
CA HIS A 4 3.48 -9.12 -8.45
C HIS A 4 2.60 -7.96 -8.92
N SER A 5 1.49 -8.20 -9.63
CA SER A 5 0.56 -7.14 -10.05
C SER A 5 -0.51 -6.79 -9.00
N ARG A 6 -0.74 -7.68 -8.02
CA ARG A 6 -1.75 -7.48 -6.97
C ARG A 6 -1.37 -8.19 -5.68
N LEU A 7 -1.49 -7.48 -4.56
CA LEU A 7 -1.39 -8.00 -3.20
C LEU A 7 -2.71 -7.74 -2.48
N VAL A 8 -3.20 -8.70 -1.70
CA VAL A 8 -4.40 -8.56 -0.87
C VAL A 8 -4.11 -9.16 0.49
N TRP A 9 -4.39 -8.43 1.57
CA TRP A 9 -4.27 -8.92 2.93
C TRP A 9 -5.39 -8.36 3.82
N THR A 10 -5.57 -8.96 4.98
CA THR A 10 -6.51 -8.50 6.01
C THR A 10 -5.72 -7.84 7.14
N ASN A 11 -6.13 -6.65 7.54
CA ASN A 11 -5.51 -5.88 8.61
C ASN A 11 -6.31 -6.08 9.91
N ASP A 12 -6.17 -7.23 10.57
CA ASP A 12 -6.86 -7.53 11.83
C ASP A 12 -6.04 -7.06 13.04
N GLU A 13 -6.31 -5.82 13.49
CA GLU A 13 -5.57 -5.15 14.56
C GLU A 13 -6.27 -5.20 15.94
N GLY A 14 -7.42 -5.87 16.06
CA GLY A 14 -8.12 -5.88 17.35
C GLY A 14 -9.56 -6.41 17.43
N GLY A 15 -10.06 -7.15 16.42
CA GLY A 15 -11.43 -7.71 16.43
C GLY A 15 -12.33 -7.22 15.28
N ASP A 16 -13.57 -7.75 15.24
CA ASP A 16 -14.65 -7.55 14.24
C ASP A 16 -14.28 -7.57 12.74
N GLY A 17 -13.07 -8.05 12.40
CA GLY A 17 -12.58 -8.15 11.03
C GLY A 17 -12.19 -6.77 10.49
N GLY A 18 -10.93 -6.38 10.71
CA GLY A 18 -10.38 -5.14 10.16
C GLY A 18 -10.32 -5.11 8.63
N PRO A 19 -9.89 -3.98 8.03
CA PRO A 19 -10.05 -3.75 6.60
C PRO A 19 -9.31 -4.78 5.76
N VAL A 20 -9.87 -5.08 4.59
CA VAL A 20 -9.15 -5.81 3.53
C VAL A 20 -8.40 -4.80 2.70
N THR A 21 -7.09 -4.79 2.83
CA THR A 21 -6.22 -3.92 2.05
C THR A 21 -5.81 -4.62 0.77
N THR A 22 -6.02 -3.93 -0.35
CA THR A 22 -5.62 -4.36 -1.69
C THR A 22 -4.63 -3.35 -2.25
N VAL A 23 -3.49 -3.84 -2.74
CA VAL A 23 -2.55 -3.03 -3.50
C VAL A 23 -2.43 -3.59 -4.91
N THR A 24 -2.53 -2.71 -5.91
CA THR A 24 -2.28 -3.05 -7.32
C THR A 24 -1.09 -2.27 -7.86
N PHE A 25 -0.31 -2.94 -8.71
CA PHE A 25 0.89 -2.39 -9.36
C PHE A 25 0.70 -2.43 -10.87
N GLU A 26 0.73 -1.28 -11.52
CA GLU A 26 0.56 -1.14 -12.97
C GLU A 26 1.73 -0.41 -13.61
N GLU A 27 2.21 -0.90 -14.74
CA GLU A 27 3.20 -0.16 -15.54
C GLU A 27 2.52 1.04 -16.20
N LYS A 28 3.15 2.21 -16.07
CA LYS A 28 2.68 3.46 -16.67
C LYS A 28 3.85 4.36 -17.05
N GLY A 29 4.30 4.23 -18.30
CA GLY A 29 5.28 5.14 -18.89
C GLY A 29 6.68 5.03 -18.28
N GLY A 30 7.16 3.80 -18.07
CA GLY A 30 8.45 3.49 -17.46
C GLY A 30 8.47 3.63 -15.94
N LYS A 31 7.30 3.79 -15.31
CA LYS A 31 7.10 3.86 -13.86
C LYS A 31 6.04 2.85 -13.43
N THR A 32 5.95 2.60 -12.13
CA THR A 32 4.88 1.78 -11.54
C THR A 32 3.88 2.69 -10.84
N LEU A 33 2.62 2.62 -11.25
CA LEU A 33 1.50 3.19 -10.50
C LEU A 33 1.09 2.19 -9.42
N LEU A 34 1.15 2.62 -8.17
CA LEU A 34 0.65 1.88 -7.01
C LEU A 34 -0.71 2.47 -6.61
N VAL A 35 -1.73 1.62 -6.49
CA VAL A 35 -3.03 1.99 -5.91
C VAL A 35 -3.28 1.10 -4.70
N LEU A 36 -3.45 1.74 -3.53
CA LEU A 36 -3.84 1.08 -2.29
C LEU A 36 -5.31 1.37 -2.03
N HIS A 37 -6.08 0.32 -1.73
CA HIS A 37 -7.50 0.39 -1.44
C HIS A 37 -7.81 -0.39 -0.17
N GLU A 38 -8.44 0.27 0.79
CA GLU A 38 -8.89 -0.35 2.04
C GLU A 38 -10.40 -0.55 2.04
N LEU A 39 -10.83 -1.81 2.11
CA LEU A 39 -12.24 -2.15 2.19
C LEU A 39 -12.63 -2.47 3.63
N TYR A 40 -13.44 -1.61 4.24
CA TYR A 40 -13.99 -1.80 5.58
C TYR A 40 -15.29 -2.62 5.54
N PRO A 41 -15.59 -3.41 6.58
CA PRO A 41 -16.79 -4.24 6.63
C PRO A 41 -18.09 -3.44 6.72
N SER A 42 -18.04 -2.21 7.27
CA SER A 42 -19.18 -1.31 7.37
C SER A 42 -18.75 0.16 7.35
N LYS A 43 -19.71 1.07 7.19
CA LYS A 43 -19.46 2.52 7.25
C LYS A 43 -19.04 2.95 8.65
N GLU A 44 -19.62 2.38 9.69
CA GLU A 44 -19.28 2.65 11.08
C GLU A 44 -17.84 2.27 11.39
N ALA A 45 -17.37 1.14 10.84
CA ALA A 45 -15.97 0.72 10.98
C ALA A 45 -15.00 1.69 10.28
N LEU A 46 -15.35 2.17 9.08
CA LEU A 46 -14.57 3.20 8.38
C LEU A 46 -14.55 4.52 9.17
N ASP A 47 -15.72 4.98 9.63
CA ASP A 47 -15.85 6.23 10.38
C ASP A 47 -15.08 6.15 11.72
N ALA A 48 -15.04 4.98 12.37
CA ALA A 48 -14.29 4.74 13.60
C ALA A 48 -12.77 4.66 13.38
N ALA A 49 -12.32 4.09 12.24
CA ALA A 49 -10.91 4.06 11.86
C ALA A 49 -10.37 5.46 11.55
N GLY A 50 -11.23 6.36 11.04
CA GLY A 50 -10.86 7.73 10.71
C GLY A 50 -9.88 7.80 9.53
N THR A 51 -9.10 8.88 9.44
CA THR A 51 -8.17 9.12 8.31
C THR A 51 -6.71 8.88 8.68
N GLY A 52 -6.38 8.59 9.94
CA GLY A 52 -5.00 8.57 10.41
C GLY A 52 -4.06 7.64 9.62
N ALA A 53 -4.55 6.46 9.25
CA ALA A 53 -3.80 5.54 8.38
C ALA A 53 -3.56 6.14 6.99
N ALA A 54 -4.60 6.71 6.36
CA ALA A 54 -4.50 7.36 5.06
C ALA A 54 -3.59 8.59 5.08
N ASP A 55 -3.63 9.39 6.15
CA ASP A 55 -2.78 10.57 6.33
C ASP A 55 -1.30 10.18 6.46
N ALA A 56 -1.00 9.07 7.15
CA ALA A 56 0.37 8.54 7.30
C ALA A 56 0.92 7.85 6.03
N MET A 57 0.07 7.51 5.06
CA MET A 57 0.52 6.87 3.81
C MET A 57 1.42 7.79 2.98
N GLY A 58 1.24 9.11 3.05
CA GLY A 58 2.09 10.07 2.35
C GLY A 58 3.57 9.91 2.74
N GLU A 59 3.86 9.99 4.03
CA GLU A 59 5.22 9.81 4.57
C GLU A 59 5.77 8.41 4.25
N THR A 60 4.93 7.37 4.37
CA THR A 60 5.32 5.99 4.06
C THR A 60 5.76 5.84 2.60
N PHE A 61 5.08 6.49 1.65
CA PHE A 61 5.47 6.44 0.24
C PHE A 61 6.72 7.25 -0.07
N GLU A 62 6.95 8.37 0.63
CA GLU A 62 8.21 9.12 0.52
C GLU A 62 9.41 8.26 0.98
N GLN A 63 9.26 7.56 2.11
CA GLN A 63 10.29 6.62 2.59
C GLN A 63 10.53 5.46 1.61
N LEU A 64 9.47 4.96 0.96
CA LEU A 64 9.59 3.93 -0.07
C LEU A 64 10.35 4.46 -1.31
N ASP A 65 10.09 5.69 -1.74
CA ASP A 65 10.81 6.32 -2.85
C ASP A 65 12.31 6.42 -2.54
N GLU A 66 12.68 6.87 -1.34
CA GLU A 66 14.08 6.92 -0.89
C GLU A 66 14.73 5.53 -0.89
N LEU A 67 14.02 4.52 -0.38
CA LEU A 67 14.51 3.14 -0.34
C LEU A 67 14.73 2.58 -1.75
N LEU A 68 13.81 2.82 -2.68
CA LEU A 68 13.93 2.36 -4.07
C LEU A 68 15.13 3.00 -4.78
N VAL A 69 15.41 4.28 -4.52
CA VAL A 69 16.62 4.95 -5.03
C VAL A 69 17.89 4.31 -4.47
N ALA A 70 17.91 4.03 -3.16
CA ALA A 70 19.04 3.38 -2.50
C ALA A 70 19.30 1.95 -3.05
N LEU A 71 18.24 1.17 -3.26
CA LEU A 71 18.32 -0.18 -3.84
C LEU A 71 18.70 -0.16 -5.34
N GLY A 72 18.20 0.80 -6.12
CA GLY A 72 18.62 0.99 -7.51
C GLY A 72 20.11 1.34 -7.62
N SER A 73 20.62 2.11 -6.66
CA SER A 73 22.04 2.46 -6.56
C SER A 73 22.93 1.26 -6.20
N SER A 74 22.42 0.27 -5.46
CA SER A 74 23.18 -0.94 -5.10
C SER A 74 23.24 -1.97 -6.23
N VAL A 75 22.22 -2.02 -7.10
CA VAL A 75 22.16 -2.93 -8.25
C VAL A 75 23.08 -2.50 -9.41
N GLY A 76 23.38 -1.20 -9.54
CA GLY A 76 24.26 -0.66 -10.59
C GLY A 76 25.77 -0.70 -10.27
N GLY A 77 26.16 -1.19 -9.09
CA GLY A 77 27.55 -1.14 -8.59
C GLY A 77 28.29 -2.47 -8.54
N SER A 78 27.79 -3.53 -9.18
CA SER A 78 28.46 -4.84 -9.29
C SER A 78 28.92 -5.15 -10.70
#